data_AF-A0A376ZWK6-F1
#
_entry.id   AF-A0A376ZWK6-F1
#
_cell.length_a   1.000
_cell.length_b   1.000
_cell.length_c   1.000
_cell.angle_alpha   90.00
_cell.angle_beta   90.00
_cell.angle_gamma   90.00
#
_symmetry.space_group_name_H-M   'P 1'
#
loop_
_entity.id
_entity.type
_entity.pdbx_description
1 polymer ?
#
loop_
_entity_poly.entity_id
_entity_poly.type
_entity_poly.pdbx_seq_one_letter_code
_entity_poly.pdbx_strand_id
1 'polypeptide(L)'
;MTTLTAQQIACVYAWLAQLFSRELDDEQLTQIASAQMAEWFSLLKSEPPLAAAVNELENCIATLTVRDDARLELAADFCGLF
;
A
#
# COMPACT_ATOMS: atom_id res chain seq x y z
N MET A 1 -18.08 -16.53 2.23
CA MET A 1 -17.16 -15.76 1.37
C MET A 1 -17.87 -14.47 1.03
N THR A 2 -17.53 -13.38 1.71
CA THR A 2 -18.03 -12.05 1.35
C THR A 2 -17.07 -11.49 0.33
N THR A 3 -17.53 -11.39 -0.91
CA THR A 3 -16.77 -10.76 -1.99
C THR A 3 -16.75 -9.25 -1.80
N LEU A 4 -15.64 -8.59 -2.11
CA LEU A 4 -15.57 -7.12 -2.15
C LEU A 4 -16.71 -6.54 -3.00
N THR A 5 -17.32 -5.46 -2.51
CA THR A 5 -18.34 -4.71 -3.26
C THR A 5 -17.71 -3.95 -4.43
N ALA A 6 -18.51 -3.59 -5.45
CA ALA A 6 -18.04 -2.80 -6.58
C ALA A 6 -17.40 -1.46 -6.15
N GLN A 7 -17.93 -0.81 -5.12
CA GLN A 7 -17.36 0.42 -4.57
C GLN A 7 -16.00 0.18 -3.91
N GLN A 8 -15.85 -0.90 -3.14
CA GLN A 8 -14.55 -1.27 -2.56
C GLN A 8 -13.54 -1.58 -3.65
N ILE A 9 -13.93 -2.32 -4.70
CA ILE A 9 -13.07 -2.62 -5.85
C ILE A 9 -12.62 -1.32 -6.53
N ALA A 10 -13.53 -0.38 -6.80
CA ALA A 10 -13.19 0.91 -7.38
C ALA A 10 -12.20 1.70 -6.49
N CYS A 11 -12.40 1.66 -5.17
CA CYS A 11 -11.48 2.27 -4.21
C CYS A 11 -10.09 1.62 -4.25
N VAL A 12 -10.01 0.29 -4.35
CA VAL A 12 -8.74 -0.43 -4.51
C VAL A 12 -8.02 0.02 -5.78
N TYR A 13 -8.71 0.05 -6.93
CA TYR A 13 -8.09 0.49 -8.19
C TYR A 13 -7.61 1.93 -8.12
N ALA A 14 -8.41 2.84 -7.55
CA ALA A 14 -8.01 4.24 -7.39
C ALA A 14 -6.77 4.37 -6.50
N TRP A 15 -6.73 3.61 -5.40
CA TRP A 15 -5.59 3.61 -4.50
C TRP A 15 -4.32 3.02 -5.15
N LEU A 16 -4.42 1.88 -5.84
CA LEU A 16 -3.30 1.31 -6.58
C LEU A 16 -2.79 2.28 -7.66
N ALA A 17 -3.70 2.89 -8.42
CA ALA A 17 -3.32 3.89 -9.42
C ALA A 17 -2.58 5.08 -8.80
N GLN A 18 -2.99 5.52 -7.60
CA GLN A 18 -2.30 6.59 -6.89
C GLN A 18 -0.84 6.22 -6.55
N LEU A 19 -0.58 5.00 -6.06
CA LEU A 19 0.77 4.52 -5.73
C LEU A 19 1.73 4.54 -6.93
N PHE A 20 1.21 4.30 -8.14
CA PHE A 20 2.02 4.30 -9.36
C PHE A 20 2.08 5.66 -10.07
N SER A 21 1.28 6.63 -9.64
CA SER A 21 1.15 7.92 -10.35
C SER A 21 2.19 8.96 -9.95
N ARG A 22 2.71 8.89 -8.72
CA ARG A 22 3.63 9.87 -8.15
C ARG A 22 4.39 9.24 -6.98
N GLU A 23 5.54 9.82 -6.69
CA GLU A 23 6.27 9.56 -5.45
C GLU A 23 5.40 9.84 -4.22
N LEU A 24 5.56 9.03 -3.18
CA LEU A 24 4.91 9.28 -1.89
C LEU A 24 5.69 10.34 -1.12
N ASP A 25 4.94 11.32 -0.60
CA ASP A 25 5.47 12.29 0.38
C ASP A 25 5.44 11.72 1.81
N ASP A 26 5.99 12.47 2.77
CA ASP A 26 6.09 12.04 4.17
C ASP A 26 4.72 11.79 4.83
N GLU A 27 3.70 12.56 4.43
CA GLU A 27 2.34 12.40 4.95
C GLU A 27 1.73 11.10 4.43
N GLN A 28 1.87 10.82 3.14
CA GLN A 28 1.40 9.59 2.51
C GLN A 28 2.15 8.36 3.03
N LEU A 29 3.45 8.47 3.31
CA LEU A 29 4.23 7.41 3.96
C LEU A 29 3.77 7.15 5.39
N THR A 30 3.42 8.19 6.13
CA THR A 30 2.85 8.01 7.47
C THR A 30 1.45 7.37 7.38
N GLN A 31 0.65 7.79 6.40
CA GLN A 31 -0.70 7.27 6.19
C GLN A 31 -0.70 5.80 5.78
N ILE A 32 0.21 5.37 4.88
CA ILE A 32 0.25 3.98 4.40
C ILE A 32 0.65 2.99 5.51
N ALA A 33 1.35 3.47 6.54
CA ALA A 33 1.70 2.72 7.75
C ALA A 33 0.68 2.86 8.90
N SER A 34 -0.43 3.59 8.69
CA SER A 34 -1.41 3.87 9.74
C SER A 34 -2.30 2.66 10.08
N ALA A 35 -2.89 2.68 11.26
CA ALA A 35 -3.86 1.67 11.70
C ALA A 35 -5.09 1.57 10.77
N GLN A 36 -5.52 2.71 10.20
CA GLN A 36 -6.61 2.73 9.23
C GLN A 36 -6.26 1.93 7.97
N MET A 37 -5.00 1.99 7.53
CA MET A 37 -4.55 1.24 6.37
C MET A 37 -4.39 -0.25 6.68
N ALA A 38 -4.00 -0.61 7.91
CA ALA A 38 -3.99 -2.00 8.37
C ALA A 38 -5.40 -2.64 8.38
N GLU A 39 -6.44 -1.89 8.74
CA GLU A 39 -7.83 -2.33 8.61
C GLU A 39 -8.22 -2.54 7.14
N TRP A 40 -7.79 -1.64 6.25
CA TRP A 40 -8.00 -1.78 4.81
C TRP A 40 -7.31 -3.02 4.23
N PHE A 41 -6.06 -3.29 4.60
CA PHE A 41 -5.36 -4.51 4.20
C PHE A 41 -6.03 -5.77 4.73
N SER A 42 -6.54 -5.74 5.97
CA SER A 42 -7.31 -6.84 6.54
C SER A 42 -8.58 -7.14 5.72
N LEU A 43 -9.25 -6.10 5.22
CA LEU A 43 -10.37 -6.26 4.29
C LEU A 43 -9.92 -6.93 2.98
N LEU A 44 -8.79 -6.52 2.40
CA LEU A 44 -8.29 -7.14 1.15
C LEU A 44 -7.89 -8.60 1.33
N LYS A 45 -7.32 -8.96 2.48
CA LYS A 45 -6.99 -10.35 2.83
C LYS A 45 -8.22 -11.25 3.00
N SER A 46 -9.42 -10.69 3.12
CA SER A 46 -10.65 -11.49 3.11
C SER A 46 -10.87 -12.19 1.76
N GLU A 47 -10.22 -11.71 0.69
CA GLU A 47 -10.12 -12.40 -0.60
C GLU A 47 -8.89 -13.34 -0.58
N PRO A 48 -9.09 -14.68 -0.56
CA PRO A 48 -7.99 -15.64 -0.53
C PRO A 48 -6.88 -15.43 -1.59
N PRO A 49 -7.18 -15.08 -2.87
CA PRO A 49 -6.12 -14.90 -3.86
C PRO A 49 -5.26 -13.65 -3.61
N LEU A 50 -5.72 -12.68 -2.83
CA LEU A 50 -4.99 -11.44 -2.54
C LEU A 50 -4.15 -11.55 -1.26
N ALA A 51 -4.48 -12.48 -0.36
CA ALA A 51 -3.90 -12.52 0.98
C ALA A 51 -2.36 -12.57 0.99
N ALA A 52 -1.74 -13.36 0.11
CA ALA A 52 -0.29 -13.46 0.01
C ALA A 52 0.36 -12.13 -0.43
N ALA A 53 -0.14 -11.53 -1.50
CA ALA A 53 0.37 -10.25 -2.01
C ALA A 53 0.20 -9.10 -1.00
N VAL A 54 -0.91 -9.09 -0.26
CA VAL A 54 -1.14 -8.08 0.79
C VAL A 54 -0.19 -8.28 1.98
N ASN A 55 0.11 -9.52 2.37
CA ASN A 55 1.11 -9.79 3.40
C ASN A 55 2.51 -9.31 2.97
N GLU A 56 2.89 -9.54 1.72
CA GLU A 56 4.17 -9.05 1.17
C GLU A 56 4.22 -7.51 1.18
N LEU A 57 3.14 -6.85 0.77
CA LEU A 57 3.05 -5.40 0.82
C LEU A 57 3.23 -4.85 2.24
N GLU A 58 2.54 -5.41 3.23
CA GLU A 58 2.67 -4.99 4.63
C GLU A 58 4.10 -5.19 5.15
N ASN A 59 4.77 -6.29 4.78
CA ASN A 59 6.16 -6.51 5.14
C ASN A 59 7.10 -5.47 4.50
N CYS A 60 6.85 -5.09 3.24
CA CYS A 60 7.60 -4.01 2.57
C CYS A 60 7.38 -2.67 3.28
N ILE A 61 6.14 -2.33 3.65
CA ILE A 61 5.82 -1.11 4.38
C ILE A 61 6.49 -1.11 5.76
N ALA A 62 6.43 -2.21 6.51
CA ALA A 62 7.06 -2.33 7.82
C ALA A 62 8.60 -2.23 7.73
N THR A 63 9.20 -2.73 6.65
CA THR A 63 10.63 -2.57 6.39
C THR A 63 10.97 -1.12 6.03
N LEU A 64 10.10 -0.45 5.27
CA LEU A 64 10.28 0.94 4.90
C LEU A 64 10.23 1.88 6.12
N THR A 65 9.33 1.65 7.07
CA THR A 65 9.14 2.53 8.24
C THR A 65 10.30 2.50 9.24
N VAL A 66 11.16 1.49 9.19
CA VAL A 66 12.35 1.37 10.05
C VAL A 66 13.64 1.84 9.37
N ARG A 67 13.59 2.22 8.08
CA ARG A 67 14.75 2.76 7.36
C ARG A 67 14.92 4.24 7.66
N ASP A 68 16.17 4.63 7.93
CA ASP A 68 16.57 6.03 7.82
C ASP A 68 16.36 6.52 6.39
N ASP A 69 15.93 7.77 6.23
CA ASP A 69 15.69 8.41 4.93
C ASP A 69 14.71 7.66 4.00
N ALA A 70 13.75 6.90 4.57
CA ALA A 70 12.79 6.07 3.85
C ALA A 70 12.13 6.75 2.62
N ARG A 71 11.78 8.04 2.74
CA ARG A 71 11.22 8.83 1.64
C ARG A 71 12.18 8.98 0.46
N LEU A 72 13.44 9.31 0.75
CA LEU A 72 14.46 9.57 -0.26
C LEU A 72 14.78 8.31 -1.06
N GLU A 73 14.90 7.19 -0.35
CA GLU A 73 15.13 5.87 -0.94
C GLU A 73 13.95 5.42 -1.80
N LEU A 74 12.72 5.59 -1.31
CA LEU A 74 11.53 5.23 -2.09
C LEU A 74 11.36 6.12 -3.34
N ALA A 75 11.67 7.41 -3.23
CA ALA A 75 11.66 8.33 -4.38
C ALA A 75 12.72 7.95 -5.43
N ALA A 76 13.92 7.55 -4.97
CA ALA A 76 14.96 7.06 -5.86
C ALA A 76 14.55 5.76 -6.58
N ASP A 77 13.94 4.81 -5.86
CA ASP A 77 13.39 3.58 -6.43
C ASP A 77 12.29 3.91 -7.47
N PHE A 78 11.38 4.85 -7.16
CA PHE A 78 10.34 5.27 -8.08
C PHE A 78 10.91 5.86 -9.37
N CYS A 79 11.85 6.81 -9.27
CA CYS A 79 12.54 7.40 -10.43
C CYS A 79 13.34 6.39 -11.26
N GLY A 80 13.79 5.29 -10.65
CA GLY A 80 14.52 4.22 -11.34
C GLY A 80 13.62 3.23 -12.08
N LEU A 81 12.34 3.14 -11.70
CA LEU A 81 11.40 2.14 -12.20
C LEU A 81 10.32 2.70 -13.16
N PHE A 82 9.98 3.99 -13.06
CA PHE A 82 8.94 4.66 -13.86
C PHE A 82 9.50 5.85 -14.63
#